data_AF-A0A541CD73-F1
#
_entry.id   AF-A0A541CD73-F1
#
_cell.length_a   1.000
_cell.length_b   1.000
_cell.length_c   1.000
_cell.angle_alpha   90.00
_cell.angle_beta   90.00
_cell.angle_gamma   90.00
#
_symmetry.space_group_name_H-M   'P 1'
#
loop_
_entity.id
_entity.type
_entity.pdbx_description
1 polymer ?
#
loop_
_entity_poly.entity_id
_entity_poly.type
_entity_poly.pdbx_seq_one_letter_code
_entity_poly.pdbx_strand_id
1 'polypeptide(L)'
;MVVGLGISESATATAIERLPGEISLAFSPYGRDGLLERQVAAARAAGHEVLIGLPMEPANFPLNDPGPQALLTGLPPPENAARLAWVLSRAQGYVGVTNAASAVLRGERFTASAEAMRPVLETLRARGLLYVEARPGERPPAMVPARTADLVIDERPARAEIEARLAELEAIARERGVALGVSGPSPLSLDRLAAWAPGAAARGFALAPVSAVVIRPATAARP
;
A
#
# COMPACT_ATOMS: atom_id res chain seq x y z
N MET A 1 -4.88 -5.49 -0.03
CA MET A 1 -3.51 -5.41 -0.58
C MET A 1 -2.51 -5.91 0.44
N VAL A 2 -1.36 -6.42 -0.01
CA VAL A 2 -0.23 -6.83 0.83
C VAL A 2 0.92 -5.83 0.68
N VAL A 3 1.53 -5.38 1.77
CA VAL A 3 2.59 -4.36 1.79
C VAL A 3 3.94 -4.91 2.25
N GLY A 4 5.01 -4.14 2.08
CA GLY A 4 6.34 -4.50 2.59
C GLY A 4 7.04 -5.63 1.83
N LEU A 5 6.60 -5.92 0.60
CA LEU A 5 7.21 -6.95 -0.26
C LEU A 5 8.56 -6.47 -0.82
N GLY A 6 9.35 -7.38 -1.38
CA GLY A 6 10.64 -7.06 -2.03
C GLY A 6 11.86 -7.16 -1.11
N ILE A 7 11.69 -7.18 0.22
CA ILE A 7 12.78 -7.39 1.18
C ILE A 7 13.08 -8.88 1.36
N SER A 8 12.05 -9.67 1.67
CA SER A 8 12.15 -11.13 1.78
C SER A 8 11.80 -11.77 0.45
N GLU A 9 12.75 -12.47 -0.16
CA GLU A 9 12.54 -13.17 -1.44
C GLU A 9 11.46 -14.24 -1.30
N SER A 10 11.49 -15.02 -0.22
CA SER A 10 10.54 -16.11 0.03
C SER A 10 9.12 -15.61 0.30
N ALA A 11 8.96 -14.57 1.14
CA ALA A 11 7.64 -13.99 1.39
C ALA A 11 7.06 -13.35 0.12
N THR A 12 7.92 -12.71 -0.68
CA THR A 12 7.52 -12.10 -1.96
C THR A 12 7.07 -13.14 -2.98
N ALA A 13 7.85 -14.21 -3.17
CA ALA A 13 7.47 -15.32 -4.05
C ALA A 13 6.16 -15.96 -3.59
N THR A 14 6.02 -16.23 -2.28
CA THR A 14 4.79 -16.80 -1.70
C THR A 14 3.57 -15.93 -1.98
N ALA A 15 3.69 -14.60 -1.83
CA ALA A 15 2.60 -13.69 -2.11
C ALA A 15 2.19 -13.70 -3.59
N ILE A 16 3.16 -13.71 -4.50
CA ILE A 16 2.93 -13.73 -5.96
C ILE A 16 2.31 -15.07 -6.40
N GLU A 17 2.76 -16.18 -5.84
CA GLU A 17 2.35 -17.53 -6.30
C GLU A 17 1.03 -17.99 -5.70
N ARG A 18 0.72 -17.60 -4.45
CA ARG A 18 -0.42 -18.15 -3.71
C ARG A 18 -1.64 -17.23 -3.62
N LEU A 19 -1.46 -15.92 -3.84
CA LEU A 19 -2.58 -14.98 -3.79
C LEU A 19 -3.19 -14.80 -5.18
N PRO A 20 -4.50 -14.61 -5.30
CA PRO A 20 -5.12 -14.30 -6.58
C PRO A 20 -4.73 -12.89 -7.05
N GLY A 21 -4.67 -12.69 -8.37
CA GLY A 21 -4.20 -11.45 -9.02
C GLY A 21 -4.98 -10.19 -8.61
N GLU A 22 -6.22 -10.36 -8.16
CA GLU A 22 -7.06 -9.29 -7.65
C GLU A 22 -6.52 -8.66 -6.34
N ILE A 23 -5.62 -9.34 -5.62
CA ILE A 23 -4.95 -8.75 -4.46
C ILE A 23 -3.75 -7.92 -4.93
N SER A 24 -3.83 -6.59 -4.81
CA SER A 24 -2.70 -5.71 -5.12
C SER A 24 -1.52 -5.92 -4.15
N LEU A 25 -0.31 -5.76 -4.67
CA LEU A 25 0.96 -5.95 -3.96
C LEU A 25 1.76 -4.64 -3.92
N ALA A 26 2.15 -4.19 -2.72
CA ALA A 26 2.99 -3.01 -2.54
C ALA A 26 4.41 -3.41 -2.12
N PHE A 27 5.39 -2.96 -2.89
CA PHE A 27 6.80 -3.28 -2.67
C PHE A 27 7.51 -2.19 -1.92
N SER A 28 8.35 -2.59 -0.97
CA SER A 28 9.30 -1.73 -0.30
C SER A 28 10.37 -1.28 -1.31
N PRO A 29 10.77 0.01 -1.30
CA PRO A 29 11.77 0.50 -2.24
C PRO A 29 13.18 0.03 -1.91
N TYR A 30 13.38 -0.55 -0.72
CA TYR A 30 14.68 -1.10 -0.28
C TYR A 30 14.88 -2.57 -0.67
N GLY A 31 14.02 -3.13 -1.52
CA GLY A 31 14.31 -4.40 -2.17
C GLY A 31 15.64 -4.33 -2.92
N ARG A 32 16.36 -5.46 -2.96
CA ARG A 32 17.70 -5.53 -3.57
C ARG A 32 17.66 -5.12 -5.05
N ASP A 33 18.66 -4.35 -5.48
CA ASP A 33 18.80 -3.90 -6.87
C ASP A 33 18.74 -5.06 -7.87
N GLY A 34 18.06 -4.84 -8.99
CA GLY A 34 17.81 -5.83 -10.05
C GLY A 34 16.90 -6.99 -9.63
N LEU A 35 16.82 -7.34 -8.34
CA LEU A 35 15.86 -8.32 -7.84
C LEU A 35 14.46 -7.71 -7.73
N LEU A 36 14.35 -6.51 -7.17
CA LEU A 36 13.07 -5.81 -7.01
C LEU A 36 12.34 -5.67 -8.33
N GLU A 37 13.04 -5.25 -9.39
CA GLU A 37 12.46 -5.13 -10.74
C GLU A 37 11.95 -6.48 -11.27
N ARG A 38 12.72 -7.56 -11.08
CA ARG A 38 12.28 -8.92 -11.45
C ARG A 38 11.06 -9.38 -10.67
N GLN A 39 11.00 -9.09 -9.37
CA GLN A 39 9.86 -9.44 -8.53
C GLN A 39 8.60 -8.66 -8.90
N VAL A 40 8.74 -7.37 -9.21
CA VAL A 40 7.64 -6.54 -9.72
C VAL A 40 7.16 -7.05 -11.08
N ALA A 41 8.07 -7.40 -11.98
CA ALA A 41 7.71 -7.98 -13.28
C ALA A 41 6.98 -9.33 -13.11
N ALA A 42 7.44 -10.19 -12.21
CA ALA A 42 6.80 -11.47 -11.90
C ALA A 42 5.39 -11.28 -11.29
N ALA A 43 5.23 -10.35 -10.35
CA ALA A 43 3.92 -10.02 -9.78
C ALA A 43 2.92 -9.58 -10.85
N ARG A 44 3.35 -8.70 -11.77
CA ARG A 44 2.51 -8.25 -12.88
C ARG A 44 2.19 -9.39 -13.87
N ALA A 45 3.15 -10.26 -14.16
CA ALA A 45 2.93 -11.43 -15.02
C ALA A 45 1.92 -12.41 -14.40
N ALA A 46 1.87 -12.49 -13.07
CA ALA A 46 0.86 -13.25 -12.32
C ALA A 46 -0.50 -12.53 -12.19
N GLY A 47 -0.66 -11.34 -12.79
CA GLY A 47 -1.91 -10.59 -12.81
C GLY A 47 -2.11 -9.62 -11.65
N HIS A 48 -1.13 -9.48 -10.75
CA HIS A 48 -1.24 -8.54 -9.65
C HIS A 48 -1.07 -7.09 -10.11
N GLU A 49 -1.91 -6.22 -9.54
CA GLU A 49 -1.64 -4.79 -9.52
C GLU A 49 -0.50 -4.48 -8.53
N VAL A 50 0.43 -3.62 -8.94
CA VAL A 50 1.61 -3.27 -8.14
C VAL A 50 1.58 -1.81 -7.67
N LEU A 51 2.00 -1.59 -6.43
CA LEU A 51 2.25 -0.28 -5.82
C LEU A 51 3.68 -0.22 -5.26
N ILE A 52 4.16 0.99 -4.97
CA ILE A 52 5.41 1.22 -4.23
C ILE A 52 5.11 1.86 -2.87
N GLY A 53 5.71 1.32 -1.82
CA GLY A 53 5.64 1.91 -0.48
C GLY A 53 6.57 3.11 -0.35
N LEU A 54 6.08 4.21 0.23
CA LEU A 54 6.85 5.42 0.53
C LEU A 54 7.31 5.37 1.99
N PRO A 55 8.62 5.28 2.26
CA PRO A 55 9.13 5.38 3.61
C PRO A 55 8.91 6.81 4.08
N MET A 56 8.18 6.97 5.18
CA MET A 56 7.72 8.27 5.67
C MET A 56 7.88 8.33 7.19
N GLU A 57 8.17 9.52 7.72
CA GLU A 57 8.43 9.75 9.15
C GLU A 57 7.28 9.25 10.05
N PRO A 58 7.52 8.25 10.92
CA PRO A 58 6.53 7.80 11.89
C PRO A 58 6.47 8.74 13.10
N ALA A 59 5.45 8.57 13.93
CA ALA A 59 5.27 9.41 15.13
C ALA A 59 6.48 9.38 16.10
N ASN A 60 7.16 8.24 16.21
CA ASN A 60 8.25 8.01 17.15
C ASN A 60 9.65 8.01 16.51
N PHE A 61 9.82 8.65 15.35
CA PHE A 61 11.14 8.86 14.76
C PHE A 61 12.08 9.61 15.73
N PRO A 62 13.37 9.22 15.89
CA PRO A 62 14.10 8.20 15.12
C PRO A 62 14.11 6.79 15.75
N LEU A 63 13.32 6.51 16.80
CA LEU A 63 13.29 5.18 17.42
C LEU A 63 12.82 4.10 16.44
N ASN A 64 11.82 4.43 15.62
CA ASN A 64 11.47 3.65 14.44
C ASN A 64 11.97 4.39 13.20
N ASP A 65 12.99 3.83 12.55
CA ASP A 65 13.58 4.39 11.33
C ASP A 65 13.03 3.65 10.09
N PRO A 66 12.28 4.33 9.19
CA PRO A 66 11.85 3.76 7.91
C PRO A 66 12.97 3.60 6.88
N GLY A 67 14.22 3.92 7.23
CA GLY A 67 15.39 3.77 6.39
C GLY A 67 15.86 5.08 5.76
N PRO A 68 16.99 5.03 5.02
CA PRO A 68 17.74 6.23 4.63
C PRO A 68 17.01 7.15 3.65
N GLN A 69 15.97 6.65 2.98
CA GLN A 69 15.17 7.39 2.00
C GLN A 69 13.80 7.79 2.56
N ALA A 70 13.64 7.74 3.89
CA ALA A 70 12.45 8.23 4.56
C ALA A 70 12.21 9.71 4.23
N LEU A 71 10.97 10.04 3.85
CA LEU A 71 10.53 11.43 3.76
C LEU A 71 10.29 11.94 5.19
N LEU A 72 10.92 13.05 5.55
CA LEU A 72 10.86 13.60 6.90
C LEU A 72 10.37 15.04 6.90
N THR A 73 9.53 15.40 7.88
CA THR A 73 9.00 16.75 8.07
C THR A 73 10.08 17.78 8.36
N GLY A 74 11.20 17.35 8.94
CA GLY A 74 12.36 18.21 9.23
C GLY A 74 13.33 18.45 8.07
N LEU A 75 13.13 17.81 6.91
CA LEU A 75 14.03 17.95 5.76
C LEU A 75 13.63 19.12 4.86
N PRO A 76 14.60 19.81 4.24
CA PRO A 76 14.32 20.78 3.20
C PRO A 76 13.53 20.17 2.02
N PRO A 77 12.61 20.90 1.39
CA PRO A 77 11.80 20.37 0.28
C PRO A 77 12.60 19.71 -0.86
N PRO A 78 13.76 20.26 -1.31
CA PRO A 78 14.56 19.62 -2.35
C PRO A 78 15.10 18.24 -1.96
N GLU A 79 15.38 18.02 -0.68
CA GLU A 79 15.89 16.73 -0.20
C GLU A 79 14.77 15.68 -0.17
N ASN A 80 13.59 16.03 0.35
CA ASN A 80 12.42 15.15 0.25
C ASN A 80 12.06 14.84 -1.21
N ALA A 81 12.19 15.81 -2.12
CA ALA A 81 11.96 15.60 -3.55
C ALA A 81 12.96 14.61 -4.16
N ALA A 82 14.25 14.70 -3.79
CA ALA A 82 15.28 13.75 -4.23
C ALA A 82 15.03 12.34 -3.69
N ARG A 83 14.65 12.20 -2.41
CA ARG A 83 14.28 10.91 -1.80
C ARG A 83 13.05 10.30 -2.46
N LEU A 84 12.02 11.11 -2.73
CA LEU A 84 10.83 10.66 -3.47
C LEU A 84 11.20 10.21 -4.89
N ALA A 85 12.02 10.96 -5.60
CA ALA A 85 12.46 10.59 -6.94
C ALA A 85 13.23 9.27 -6.94
N TRP A 86 14.08 9.04 -5.94
CA TRP A 86 14.77 7.76 -5.74
C TRP A 86 13.79 6.62 -5.49
N VAL A 87 12.81 6.79 -4.61
CA VAL A 87 11.80 5.75 -4.32
C VAL A 87 10.99 5.40 -5.58
N LEU A 88 10.60 6.40 -6.36
CA LEU A 88 9.81 6.21 -7.57
C LEU A 88 10.60 5.61 -8.75
N SER A 89 11.95 5.62 -8.71
CA SER A 89 12.79 5.03 -9.75
C SER A 89 13.09 3.55 -9.52
N ARG A 90 12.73 3.00 -8.35
CA ARG A 90 13.09 1.63 -7.93
C ARG A 90 12.46 0.51 -8.75
N ALA A 91 11.35 0.79 -9.42
CA ALA A 91 10.65 -0.17 -10.26
C ALA A 91 9.82 0.58 -11.32
N GLN A 92 9.22 -0.17 -12.24
CA GLN A 92 8.31 0.34 -13.25
C GLN A 92 7.01 -0.45 -13.27
N GLY A 93 5.94 0.13 -13.82
CA GLY A 93 4.66 -0.55 -14.02
C GLY A 93 3.79 -0.65 -12.76
N TYR A 94 4.09 0.12 -11.72
CA TYR A 94 3.19 0.33 -10.58
C TYR A 94 2.12 1.38 -10.92
N VAL A 95 0.93 1.25 -10.33
CA VAL A 95 -0.20 2.17 -10.57
C VAL A 95 -0.23 3.34 -9.59
N GLY A 96 0.47 3.21 -8.47
CA GLY A 96 0.46 4.20 -7.40
C GLY A 96 1.37 3.84 -6.24
N VAL A 97 1.16 4.56 -5.15
CA VAL A 97 1.97 4.46 -3.94
C VAL A 97 1.14 4.32 -2.68
N THR A 98 1.77 3.89 -1.59
CA THR A 98 1.17 3.88 -0.25
C THR A 98 2.17 4.40 0.79
N ASN A 99 1.71 4.98 1.89
CA ASN A 99 2.57 5.33 3.02
C ASN A 99 3.08 4.10 3.82
N ALA A 100 2.61 2.90 3.53
CA ALA A 100 3.11 1.67 4.14
C ALA A 100 4.30 1.07 3.37
N ALA A 101 5.51 1.60 3.61
CA ALA A 101 6.76 1.02 3.06
C ALA A 101 7.22 -0.27 3.76
N SER A 102 6.67 -0.55 4.93
CA SER A 102 6.85 -1.76 5.72
C SER A 102 5.48 -2.21 6.24
N ALA A 103 5.41 -3.43 6.78
CA ALA A 103 4.19 -3.94 7.41
C ALA A 103 3.72 -3.09 8.60
N VAL A 104 4.66 -2.44 9.30
CA VAL A 104 4.39 -1.77 10.59
C VAL A 104 4.56 -0.24 10.57
N LEU A 105 5.29 0.33 9.59
CA LEU A 105 5.55 1.77 9.52
C LEU A 105 4.71 2.43 8.44
N ARG A 106 3.94 3.46 8.83
CA ARG A 106 2.95 4.13 7.96
C ARG A 106 3.07 5.66 7.96
N GLY A 107 4.16 6.22 8.49
CA GLY A 107 4.47 7.64 8.33
C GLY A 107 3.48 8.60 8.99
N GLU A 108 3.04 8.29 10.22
CA GLU A 108 2.00 9.05 10.94
C GLU A 108 2.32 10.54 11.02
N ARG A 109 3.59 10.89 11.28
CA ARG A 109 4.02 12.28 11.43
C ARG A 109 4.11 13.00 10.08
N PHE A 110 4.65 12.33 9.05
CA PHE A 110 4.76 12.93 7.72
C PHE A 110 3.39 13.18 7.09
N THR A 111 2.51 12.18 7.12
CA THR A 111 1.18 12.24 6.51
C THR A 111 0.24 13.24 7.21
N ALA A 112 0.47 13.52 8.50
CA ALA A 112 -0.25 14.57 9.24
C ALA A 112 0.13 16.00 8.80
N SER A 113 1.28 16.20 8.16
CA SER A 113 1.72 17.51 7.67
C SER A 113 1.23 17.76 6.24
N ALA A 114 0.17 18.57 6.10
CA ALA A 114 -0.34 18.99 4.79
C ALA A 114 0.72 19.73 3.96
N GLU A 115 1.62 20.48 4.62
CA GLU A 115 2.73 21.17 3.97
C GLU A 115 3.75 20.19 3.38
N ALA A 116 4.15 19.17 4.15
CA ALA A 116 5.10 18.17 3.70
C ALA A 116 4.50 17.23 2.63
N MET A 117 3.20 16.91 2.74
CA MET A 117 2.51 16.06 1.77
C MET A 117 2.24 16.74 0.42
N ARG A 118 2.05 18.07 0.39
CA ARG A 118 1.67 18.77 -0.85
C ARG A 118 2.63 18.52 -2.03
N PRO A 119 3.97 18.68 -1.90
CA PRO A 119 4.90 18.38 -3.00
C PRO A 119 4.87 16.91 -3.44
N VAL A 120 4.64 15.98 -2.51
CA VAL A 120 4.51 14.55 -2.82
C VAL A 120 3.27 14.34 -3.69
N LEU A 121 2.11 14.86 -3.27
CA LEU A 121 0.85 14.73 -4.01
C LEU A 121 0.89 15.41 -5.38
N GLU A 122 1.58 16.56 -5.50
CA GLU A 122 1.82 17.22 -6.79
C GLU A 122 2.63 16.34 -7.74
N THR A 123 3.68 15.69 -7.23
CA THR A 123 4.49 14.74 -8.00
C THR A 123 3.67 13.53 -8.44
N LEU A 124 2.86 12.95 -7.55
CA LEU A 124 2.00 11.83 -7.87
C LEU A 124 0.95 12.21 -8.93
N ARG A 125 0.32 13.38 -8.78
CA ARG A 125 -0.65 13.92 -9.75
C ARG A 125 -0.03 14.10 -11.13
N ALA A 126 1.17 14.70 -11.20
CA ALA A 126 1.88 14.91 -12.46
C ALA A 126 2.24 13.59 -13.17
N ARG A 127 2.43 12.51 -12.40
CA ARG A 127 2.72 11.17 -12.91
C ARG A 127 1.48 10.29 -13.12
N GLY A 128 0.28 10.80 -12.82
CA GLY A 128 -0.96 10.02 -12.90
C GLY A 128 -1.07 8.87 -11.90
N LEU A 129 -0.36 8.95 -10.77
CA LEU A 129 -0.28 7.90 -9.75
C LEU A 129 -1.39 8.05 -8.71
N LEU A 130 -1.94 6.92 -8.25
CA LEU A 130 -2.85 6.88 -7.11
C LEU A 130 -2.09 6.85 -5.76
N TYR A 131 -2.79 7.18 -4.68
CA TYR A 131 -2.28 7.12 -3.31
C TYR A 131 -3.18 6.28 -2.40
N VAL A 132 -2.59 5.37 -1.64
CA VAL A 132 -3.29 4.59 -0.60
C VAL A 132 -2.81 5.03 0.77
N GLU A 133 -3.74 5.56 1.56
CA GLU A 133 -3.54 5.80 2.99
C GLU A 133 -3.77 4.48 3.74
N ALA A 134 -2.69 3.87 4.23
CA ALA A 134 -2.74 2.56 4.88
C ALA A 134 -3.19 2.61 6.35
N ARG A 135 -3.42 3.80 6.93
CA ARG A 135 -3.89 3.97 8.31
C ARG A 135 -5.41 4.13 8.35
N PRO A 136 -6.16 3.17 8.94
CA PRO A 136 -7.60 3.31 9.09
C PRO A 136 -8.01 4.56 9.87
N GLY A 137 -9.12 5.17 9.45
CA GLY A 137 -9.68 6.38 10.08
C GLY A 137 -9.10 7.70 9.58
N GLU A 138 -8.01 7.68 8.81
CA GLU A 138 -7.42 8.88 8.23
C GLU A 138 -8.14 9.31 6.94
N ARG A 139 -8.10 10.62 6.65
CA ARG A 139 -8.69 11.14 5.41
C ARG A 139 -7.71 10.97 4.25
N PRO A 140 -8.13 10.38 3.12
CA PRO A 140 -7.24 10.29 1.97
C PRO A 140 -7.09 11.69 1.33
N PRO A 141 -5.95 11.98 0.69
CA PRO A 141 -5.75 13.24 0.00
C PRO A 141 -6.70 13.38 -1.20
N ALA A 142 -7.24 14.58 -1.42
CA ALA A 142 -8.16 14.86 -2.53
C ALA A 142 -7.48 15.33 -3.84
N MET A 143 -6.14 15.42 -3.87
CA MET A 143 -5.39 15.91 -5.04
C MET A 143 -5.11 14.83 -6.10
N VAL A 144 -5.21 13.56 -5.72
CA VAL A 144 -4.94 12.39 -6.56
C VAL A 144 -6.02 11.34 -6.32
N PRO A 145 -6.22 10.36 -7.23
CA PRO A 145 -7.03 9.20 -6.93
C PRO A 145 -6.54 8.53 -5.66
N ALA A 146 -7.38 8.44 -4.64
CA ALA A 146 -6.94 7.99 -3.33
C ALA A 146 -8.00 7.22 -2.57
N ARG A 147 -7.54 6.41 -1.62
CA ARG A 147 -8.39 5.70 -0.67
C ARG A 147 -7.65 5.40 0.61
N THR A 148 -8.38 5.43 1.72
CA THR A 148 -7.91 4.94 3.01
C THR A 148 -8.27 3.47 3.20
N ALA A 149 -7.36 2.71 3.78
CA ALA A 149 -7.63 1.35 4.24
C ALA A 149 -8.71 1.36 5.32
N ASP A 150 -9.68 0.46 5.21
CA ASP A 150 -10.72 0.28 6.22
C ASP A 150 -10.16 -0.49 7.43
N LEU A 151 -9.24 -1.45 7.21
CA LEU A 151 -8.66 -2.29 8.26
C LEU A 151 -7.20 -2.65 7.97
N VAL A 152 -6.43 -2.84 9.05
CA VAL A 152 -5.19 -3.61 9.04
C VAL A 152 -5.53 -5.04 9.47
N ILE A 153 -5.33 -6.00 8.57
CA ILE A 153 -5.79 -7.38 8.73
C ILE A 153 -4.98 -8.14 9.78
N ASP A 154 -3.68 -7.89 9.82
CA ASP A 154 -2.73 -8.59 10.70
C ASP A 154 -2.14 -7.68 11.78
N GLU A 155 -2.90 -6.66 12.21
CA GLU A 155 -2.53 -5.79 13.34
C GLU A 155 -2.17 -6.61 14.59
N ARG A 156 -2.91 -7.71 14.80
CA ARG A 156 -2.55 -8.76 15.75
C ARG A 156 -2.23 -10.04 14.97
N PRO A 157 -0.98 -10.53 15.00
CA PRO A 157 -0.55 -11.66 14.18
C PRO A 157 -0.96 -13.01 14.79
N ALA A 158 -2.26 -13.21 15.00
CA ALA A 158 -2.85 -14.45 15.46
C ALA A 158 -3.93 -14.93 14.49
N ARG A 159 -4.00 -16.24 14.25
CA ARG A 159 -4.93 -16.85 13.28
C ARG A 159 -6.37 -16.37 13.48
N ALA A 160 -6.89 -16.48 14.70
CA ALA A 160 -8.26 -16.09 15.04
C ALA A 160 -8.49 -14.59 14.85
N GLU A 161 -7.52 -13.75 15.20
CA GLU A 161 -7.62 -12.29 15.03
C GLU A 161 -7.64 -11.92 13.54
N ILE A 162 -6.77 -12.51 12.71
CA ILE A 162 -6.74 -12.30 11.25
C ILE A 162 -8.07 -12.73 10.62
N GLU A 163 -8.58 -13.91 10.98
CA GLU A 163 -9.85 -14.43 10.46
C GLU A 163 -11.03 -13.54 10.89
N ALA A 164 -11.02 -13.03 12.12
CA ALA A 164 -12.01 -12.05 12.60
C ALA A 164 -11.93 -10.73 11.82
N ARG A 165 -10.72 -10.21 11.54
CA ARG A 165 -10.53 -9.00 10.73
C ARG A 165 -10.98 -9.18 9.29
N LEU A 166 -10.81 -10.36 8.71
CA LEU A 166 -11.33 -10.67 7.37
C LEU A 166 -12.86 -10.69 7.34
N ALA A 167 -13.50 -11.25 8.37
CA ALA A 167 -14.96 -11.20 8.52
C ALA A 167 -15.47 -9.75 8.74
N GLU A 168 -14.72 -8.95 9.51
CA GLU A 168 -15.01 -7.51 9.68
C GLU A 168 -14.89 -6.75 8.35
N LEU A 169 -13.86 -7.04 7.54
CA LEU A 169 -13.69 -6.46 6.21
C LEU A 169 -14.89 -6.76 5.30
N GLU A 170 -15.39 -7.99 5.33
CA GLU A 170 -16.60 -8.40 4.62
C GLU A 170 -17.86 -7.67 5.11
N ALA A 171 -18.00 -7.46 6.42
CA ALA A 171 -19.10 -6.69 6.98
C ALA A 171 -19.07 -5.23 6.49
N ILE A 172 -17.90 -4.58 6.52
CA ILE A 172 -17.71 -3.22 6.01
C ILE A 172 -18.03 -3.16 4.51
N ALA A 173 -17.57 -4.13 3.72
CA ALA A 173 -17.87 -4.18 2.29
C ALA A 173 -19.36 -4.33 2.01
N ARG A 174 -20.09 -5.10 2.83
CA ARG A 174 -21.55 -5.27 2.69
C ARG A 174 -22.32 -4.01 3.04
N GLU A 175 -21.86 -3.27 4.06
CA GLU A 175 -22.49 -2.01 4.49
C GLU A 175 -22.21 -0.87 3.50
N ARG A 176 -20.95 -0.74 3.06
CA ARG A 176 -20.47 0.44 2.29
C ARG A 176 -20.35 0.17 0.78
N GLY A 177 -20.63 -1.05 0.34
CA GLY A 177 -20.44 -1.53 -1.03
C GLY A 177 -18.99 -1.87 -1.38
N VAL A 178 -18.01 -1.45 -0.59
CA VAL A 178 -16.58 -1.67 -0.87
C VAL A 178 -15.75 -1.52 0.40
N ALA A 179 -14.72 -2.36 0.57
CA ALA A 179 -13.75 -2.24 1.66
C ALA A 179 -12.31 -2.51 1.18
N LEU A 180 -11.33 -1.87 1.82
CA LEU A 180 -9.91 -2.08 1.56
C LEU A 180 -9.19 -2.56 2.83
N GLY A 181 -8.70 -3.81 2.81
CA GLY A 181 -7.80 -4.34 3.84
C GLY A 181 -6.33 -4.19 3.44
N VAL A 182 -5.46 -3.83 4.39
CA VAL A 182 -4.00 -3.88 4.25
C VAL A 182 -3.42 -4.96 5.15
N SER A 183 -2.39 -5.67 4.67
CA SER A 183 -1.71 -6.68 5.48
C SER A 183 -0.21 -6.73 5.18
N GLY A 184 0.60 -7.13 6.15
CA GLY A 184 2.01 -7.45 5.95
C GLY A 184 2.22 -8.82 5.27
N PRO A 185 3.46 -9.14 4.86
CA PRO A 185 3.76 -10.36 4.11
C PRO A 185 4.20 -11.51 5.03
N SER A 186 3.65 -11.58 6.25
CA SER A 186 4.02 -12.65 7.20
C SER A 186 3.53 -14.01 6.68
N PRO A 187 4.22 -15.14 6.97
CA PRO A 187 3.76 -16.46 6.53
C PRO A 187 2.33 -16.77 6.98
N LEU A 188 1.96 -16.37 8.21
CA LEU A 188 0.61 -16.54 8.73
C LEU A 188 -0.40 -15.70 7.95
N SER A 189 -0.11 -14.41 7.72
CA SER A 189 -1.00 -13.50 6.99
C SER A 189 -1.23 -13.99 5.55
N LEU A 190 -0.17 -14.37 4.84
CA LEU A 190 -0.25 -14.89 3.48
C LEU A 190 -1.06 -16.19 3.41
N ASP A 191 -0.85 -17.11 4.36
CA ASP A 191 -1.60 -18.36 4.43
C ASP A 191 -3.10 -18.14 4.67
N ARG A 192 -3.45 -17.21 5.57
CA ARG A 192 -4.86 -16.86 5.84
C ARG A 192 -5.52 -16.16 4.67
N LEU A 193 -4.83 -15.22 4.01
CA LEU A 193 -5.34 -14.55 2.82
C LEU A 193 -5.56 -15.54 1.68
N ALA A 194 -4.62 -16.45 1.43
CA ALA A 194 -4.73 -17.48 0.40
C ALA A 194 -5.89 -18.46 0.67
N ALA A 195 -6.18 -18.77 1.93
CA ALA A 195 -7.32 -19.61 2.30
C ALA A 195 -8.67 -18.87 2.19
N TRP A 196 -8.70 -17.57 2.51
CA TRP A 196 -9.91 -16.76 2.55
C TRP A 196 -10.40 -16.34 1.15
N ALA A 197 -9.46 -15.94 0.28
CA ALA A 197 -9.76 -15.27 -0.98
C ALA A 197 -10.60 -16.10 -1.98
N PRO A 198 -10.34 -17.42 -2.19
CA PRO A 198 -11.11 -18.21 -3.16
C PRO A 198 -12.61 -18.32 -2.82
N GLY A 199 -12.97 -18.22 -1.54
CA GLY A 199 -14.36 -18.29 -1.10
C GLY A 199 -15.11 -16.95 -1.15
N ALA A 200 -14.45 -15.84 -1.50
CA ALA A 200 -15.06 -14.51 -1.45
C ALA A 200 -16.31 -14.41 -2.36
N ALA A 201 -16.24 -14.95 -3.57
CA ALA A 201 -17.36 -14.96 -4.52
C ALA A 201 -18.58 -15.71 -3.99
N ALA A 202 -18.36 -16.87 -3.36
CA ALA A 202 -19.44 -17.65 -2.74
C ALA A 202 -20.12 -16.90 -1.57
N ARG A 203 -19.41 -15.96 -0.93
CA ARG A 203 -19.95 -15.07 0.12
C ARG A 203 -20.53 -13.75 -0.43
N GLY A 204 -20.58 -13.59 -1.76
CA GLY A 204 -21.17 -12.44 -2.44
C GLY A 204 -20.20 -11.27 -2.66
N PHE A 205 -18.88 -11.50 -2.61
CA PHE A 205 -17.88 -10.46 -2.79
C PHE A 205 -17.04 -10.70 -4.06
N ALA A 206 -16.79 -9.61 -4.79
CA ALA A 206 -15.78 -9.59 -5.85
C ALA A 206 -14.49 -9.00 -5.28
N LEU A 207 -13.39 -9.75 -5.35
CA LEU A 207 -12.07 -9.18 -5.10
C LEU A 207 -11.70 -8.29 -6.29
N ALA A 208 -11.06 -7.17 -6.00
CA ALA A 208 -10.65 -6.22 -7.02
C ALA A 208 -9.33 -5.54 -6.62
N PRO A 209 -8.50 -5.15 -7.61
CA PRO A 209 -7.30 -4.37 -7.36
C PRO A 209 -7.66 -2.99 -6.78
N VAL A 210 -6.71 -2.38 -6.10
CA VAL A 210 -6.89 -1.09 -5.41
C VAL A 210 -7.34 0.01 -6.36
N SER A 211 -6.84 0.07 -7.59
CA SER A 211 -7.27 1.12 -8.55
C SER A 211 -8.75 1.06 -8.93
N ALA A 212 -9.42 -0.09 -8.75
CA ALA A 212 -10.85 -0.22 -8.99
C ALA A 212 -11.70 0.42 -7.88
N VAL A 213 -11.11 0.67 -6.70
CA VAL A 213 -11.83 1.09 -5.50
C VAL A 213 -11.42 2.47 -4.99
N VAL A 214 -10.48 3.15 -5.65
CA VAL A 214 -10.07 4.52 -5.28
C VAL A 214 -11.13 5.57 -5.64
N ILE A 215 -11.18 6.63 -4.82
CA ILE A 215 -12.01 7.79 -5.08
C ILE A 215 -11.18 8.76 -5.92
N ARG A 216 -11.69 9.13 -7.09
CA ARG A 216 -11.03 10.12 -7.95
C ARG A 216 -11.36 11.54 -7.47
N PRO A 217 -10.40 12.49 -7.54
CA PRO A 217 -10.69 13.90 -7.34
C PRO A 217 -11.84 14.31 -8.26
N ALA A 218 -12.72 15.19 -7.78
CA ALA A 218 -13.66 15.84 -8.66
C ALA A 218 -12.86 16.57 -9.75
N THR A 219 -13.06 16.18 -11.01
CA THR A 219 -12.48 16.92 -12.13
C THR A 219 -13.06 18.32 -12.08
N ALA A 220 -12.23 19.33 -11.80
CA ALA A 220 -12.56 20.69 -12.19
C ALA A 220 -12.82 20.64 -13.70
N ALA A 221 -14.05 20.91 -14.12
CA ALA A 221 -14.39 21.05 -15.52
C ALA A 221 -13.34 21.98 -16.15
N ARG A 222 -12.61 21.50 -17.16
CA ARG A 222 -11.74 22.38 -17.94
C ARG A 222 -12.66 23.46 -18.54
N PRO A 223 -12.32 24.75 -18.42
CA PRO A 223 -13.01 25.79 -19.18
C PRO A 223 -12.83 25.57 -20.68
#